data_AF-A0A1R2ANM5-F1
#
_entry.id   AF-A0A1R2ANM5-F1
#
_cell.length_a   1.000
_cell.length_b   1.000
_cell.length_c   1.000
_cell.angle_alpha   90.00
_cell.angle_beta   90.00
_cell.angle_gamma   90.00
#
_symmetry.space_group_name_H-M   'P 1'
#
loop_
_entity.id
_entity.type
_entity.pdbx_description
1 polymer ?
#
loop_
_entity_poly.entity_id
_entity_poly.type
_entity_poly.pdbx_seq_one_letter_code
_entity_poly.pdbx_strand_id
1 'polypeptide(L)'
;MYRKILIICVSVFMNEVAEEVQALTLIVILIITLYLQYEYEPYNKHQLNHMEMEAILTATITIYCGMYYLTQETGEVFEIFLFILIVSGNMYFVIYWIYFMLQAVFDMLSGMIPMIRKYSGKNDPYPLVILNEEKVHQGVFKDEEEGDYKFTLLEKTQNISTKMIKLDGIENLEDLYQDAYKRYVDKTNCTFGEIFPPRKISMEEIITDTCDNLGRNN
;
A
#
# COMPACT_ATOMS: atom_id res chain seq x y z
N MET A 1 -7.61 -15.53 -21.55
CA MET A 1 -8.24 -16.87 -21.46
C MET A 1 -8.97 -17.30 -22.73
N TYR A 2 -9.86 -16.48 -23.31
CA TYR A 2 -10.55 -16.80 -24.59
C TYR A 2 -9.62 -17.21 -25.75
N ARG A 3 -8.44 -16.59 -25.80
CA ARG A 3 -7.33 -16.95 -26.70
C ARG A 3 -6.96 -18.44 -26.70
N LYS A 4 -6.71 -19.02 -25.53
CA LYS A 4 -6.30 -20.43 -25.38
C LYS A 4 -7.46 -21.37 -25.73
N ILE A 5 -8.68 -20.95 -25.44
CA ILE A 5 -9.91 -21.67 -25.79
C ILE A 5 -10.12 -21.69 -27.32
N LEU A 6 -9.88 -20.58 -28.03
CA LEU A 6 -9.97 -20.52 -29.49
C LEU A 6 -8.98 -21.47 -30.18
N ILE A 7 -7.73 -21.54 -29.69
CA ILE A 7 -6.70 -22.44 -30.22
C ILE A 7 -7.12 -23.91 -30.04
N ILE A 8 -7.64 -24.26 -28.87
CA ILE A 8 -8.15 -25.62 -28.58
C ILE A 8 -9.37 -25.93 -29.44
N CYS A 9 -10.31 -25.00 -29.58
CA CYS A 9 -11.49 -25.18 -30.42
C CYS A 9 -11.09 -25.45 -31.88
N VAL A 10 -10.19 -24.65 -32.46
CA VAL A 10 -9.76 -24.88 -33.84
C VAL A 10 -9.01 -26.20 -33.99
N SER A 11 -8.14 -26.54 -33.04
CA SER A 11 -7.47 -27.84 -33.04
C SER A 11 -8.43 -29.03 -32.95
N VAL A 12 -9.56 -28.87 -32.26
CA VAL A 12 -10.57 -29.95 -32.10
C VAL A 12 -11.51 -30.01 -33.29
N PHE A 13 -11.92 -28.88 -33.86
CA PHE A 13 -12.88 -28.82 -34.97
C PHE A 13 -12.25 -29.05 -36.35
N MET A 14 -10.94 -28.84 -36.52
CA MET A 14 -10.23 -29.05 -37.80
C MET A 14 -9.59 -30.43 -37.96
N ASN A 15 -9.87 -31.38 -37.07
CA ASN A 15 -9.24 -32.72 -37.08
C ASN A 15 -9.58 -33.59 -38.32
N GLU A 16 -10.60 -33.24 -39.10
CA GLU A 16 -10.96 -33.94 -40.35
C GLU A 16 -10.25 -33.39 -41.60
N VAL A 17 -9.55 -32.25 -41.48
CA VAL A 17 -8.88 -31.58 -42.60
C VAL A 17 -7.42 -32.03 -42.71
N ALA A 18 -6.83 -31.91 -43.90
CA ALA A 18 -5.39 -32.14 -44.09
C ALA A 18 -4.54 -31.35 -43.08
N GLU A 19 -3.56 -32.04 -42.49
CA GLU A 19 -2.72 -31.53 -41.38
C GLU A 19 -2.03 -30.20 -41.73
N GLU A 20 -1.67 -30.00 -43.00
CA GLU A 20 -1.07 -28.77 -43.51
C GLU A 20 -2.01 -27.56 -43.40
N VAL A 21 -3.28 -27.73 -43.75
CA VAL A 21 -4.29 -26.65 -43.71
C VAL A 21 -4.64 -26.33 -42.25
N GLN A 22 -4.67 -27.34 -41.38
CA GLN A 22 -4.84 -27.16 -39.95
C GLN A 22 -3.67 -26.36 -39.34
N ALA A 23 -2.42 -26.67 -39.70
CA ALA A 23 -1.26 -25.92 -39.23
C ALA A 23 -1.28 -24.45 -39.69
N LEU A 24 -1.64 -24.21 -40.96
CA LEU A 24 -1.71 -22.86 -41.52
C LEU A 24 -2.79 -22.00 -40.85
N THR A 25 -3.99 -22.56 -40.63
CA THR A 25 -5.07 -21.85 -39.91
C THR A 25 -4.67 -21.54 -38.47
N LEU A 26 -3.95 -22.44 -37.80
CA LEU A 26 -3.46 -22.24 -36.45
C LEU A 26 -2.42 -21.12 -36.37
N ILE A 27 -1.51 -21.01 -37.35
CA ILE A 27 -0.56 -19.88 -37.46
C ILE A 27 -1.29 -18.55 -37.62
N VAL A 28 -2.31 -18.48 -38.49
CA VAL A 28 -3.11 -17.25 -38.68
C VAL A 28 -3.76 -16.81 -37.36
N ILE A 29 -4.34 -17.77 -36.63
CA ILE A 29 -4.94 -17.51 -35.31
C ILE A 29 -3.88 -17.00 -34.32
N LEU A 30 -2.69 -17.59 -34.31
CA LEU A 30 -1.58 -17.16 -33.46
C LEU A 30 -1.12 -15.73 -33.79
N ILE A 31 -1.07 -15.35 -35.06
CA ILE A 31 -0.72 -13.99 -35.50
C ILE A 31 -1.78 -12.97 -35.05
N ILE A 32 -3.07 -13.24 -35.29
CA ILE A 32 -4.17 -12.38 -34.83
C ILE A 32 -4.11 -12.22 -33.31
N THR A 33 -3.89 -13.34 -32.65
CA THR A 33 -3.72 -13.43 -31.20
C THR A 33 -2.54 -12.59 -30.72
N LEU A 34 -1.39 -12.67 -31.38
CA LEU A 34 -0.20 -11.87 -31.10
C LEU A 34 -0.49 -10.38 -31.25
N TYR A 35 -1.14 -9.99 -32.35
CA TYR A 35 -1.55 -8.60 -32.59
C TYR A 35 -2.49 -8.07 -31.50
N LEU A 36 -3.50 -8.86 -31.11
CA LEU A 36 -4.38 -8.51 -30.00
C LEU A 36 -3.63 -8.42 -28.65
N GLN A 37 -2.56 -9.19 -28.45
CA GLN A 37 -1.75 -9.06 -27.22
C GLN A 37 -0.98 -7.75 -27.19
N TYR A 38 -0.44 -7.37 -28.35
CA TYR A 38 0.36 -6.17 -28.52
C TYR A 38 -0.47 -4.91 -28.27
N GLU A 39 -1.70 -4.85 -28.78
CA GLU A 39 -2.56 -3.66 -28.66
C GLU A 39 -3.22 -3.53 -27.27
N TYR A 40 -3.73 -4.64 -26.72
CA TYR A 40 -4.58 -4.57 -25.52
C TYR A 40 -3.81 -4.69 -24.20
N GLU A 41 -2.55 -5.12 -24.22
CA GLU A 41 -1.68 -5.22 -23.04
C GLU A 41 -2.42 -5.67 -21.74
N PRO A 42 -3.12 -6.82 -21.75
CA PRO A 42 -4.16 -7.13 -20.76
C PRO A 42 -3.67 -7.31 -19.32
N TYR A 43 -2.36 -7.47 -19.10
CA TYR A 43 -1.79 -7.62 -17.77
C TYR A 43 -1.34 -6.29 -17.17
N ASN A 44 -1.70 -6.06 -15.90
CA ASN A 44 -1.31 -4.87 -15.14
C ASN A 44 0.21 -4.79 -14.88
N LYS A 45 0.92 -5.92 -15.00
CA LYS A 45 2.39 -5.96 -14.93
C LYS A 45 2.97 -6.03 -16.34
N HIS A 46 3.73 -5.02 -16.72
CA HIS A 46 4.39 -4.94 -18.04
C HIS A 46 5.27 -6.17 -18.34
N GLN A 47 6.00 -6.68 -17.34
CA GLN A 47 6.82 -7.89 -17.46
C GLN A 47 6.02 -9.12 -17.89
N LEU A 48 4.76 -9.24 -17.43
CA LEU A 48 3.91 -10.37 -17.74
C LEU A 48 3.34 -10.28 -19.16
N ASN A 49 3.04 -9.07 -19.63
CA ASN A 49 2.68 -8.83 -21.04
C ASN A 49 3.82 -9.20 -21.99
N HIS A 50 5.04 -8.80 -21.66
CA HIS A 50 6.20 -9.11 -22.49
C HIS A 50 6.51 -10.61 -22.51
N MET A 51 6.44 -11.29 -21.36
CA MET A 51 6.58 -12.76 -21.32
C MET A 51 5.52 -13.49 -22.17
N GLU A 52 4.26 -13.04 -22.13
CA GLU A 52 3.20 -13.65 -22.93
C GLU A 52 3.44 -13.41 -24.43
N MET A 53 3.93 -12.22 -24.83
CA MET A 53 4.28 -11.92 -26.22
C MET A 53 5.38 -12.86 -26.72
N GLU A 54 6.48 -13.00 -25.97
CA GLU A 54 7.61 -13.89 -26.31
C GLU A 54 7.18 -15.36 -26.36
N ALA A 55 6.27 -15.78 -25.49
CA ALA A 55 5.69 -17.13 -25.51
C ALA A 55 4.93 -17.41 -26.81
N ILE A 56 4.08 -16.48 -27.24
CA ILE A 56 3.27 -16.63 -28.46
C ILE A 56 4.15 -16.58 -29.70
N LEU A 57 5.15 -15.71 -29.72
CA LEU A 57 6.10 -15.60 -30.81
C LEU A 57 6.91 -16.90 -30.95
N THR A 58 7.43 -17.44 -29.85
CA THR A 58 8.16 -18.72 -29.83
C THR A 58 7.28 -19.89 -30.28
N ALA A 59 6.01 -19.92 -29.85
CA ALA A 59 5.05 -20.92 -30.30
C ALA A 59 4.76 -20.81 -31.80
N THR A 60 4.60 -19.58 -32.32
CA THR A 60 4.36 -19.33 -33.75
C THR A 60 5.54 -19.82 -34.59
N ILE A 61 6.78 -19.51 -34.16
CA ILE A 61 8.00 -20.00 -34.83
C ILE A 61 8.06 -21.53 -34.79
N THR A 62 7.79 -22.14 -33.63
CA THR A 62 7.84 -23.60 -33.46
C THR A 62 6.84 -24.30 -34.39
N ILE A 63 5.63 -23.77 -34.51
CA ILE A 63 4.58 -24.34 -35.36
C ILE A 63 4.88 -24.09 -36.84
N TYR A 64 5.40 -22.91 -37.19
CA TYR A 64 5.87 -22.63 -38.54
C TYR A 64 6.97 -23.59 -38.98
N CYS A 65 7.96 -23.87 -38.12
CA CYS A 65 8.99 -24.86 -38.40
C CYS A 65 8.44 -26.29 -38.43
N GLY A 66 7.49 -26.62 -37.55
CA GLY A 66 6.80 -27.92 -37.56
C GLY A 66 6.01 -28.18 -38.84
N MET A 67 5.45 -27.14 -39.46
CA MET A 67 4.76 -27.26 -40.75
C MET A 67 5.71 -27.68 -41.87
N TYR A 68 6.95 -27.19 -41.89
CA TYR A 68 7.95 -27.64 -42.88
C TYR A 68 8.28 -29.13 -42.75
N TYR A 69 8.21 -29.68 -41.54
CA TYR A 69 8.37 -31.12 -41.31
C TYR A 69 7.21 -31.95 -41.85
N LEU A 70 5.99 -31.41 -41.88
CA LEU A 70 4.82 -32.11 -42.39
C LEU A 70 4.86 -32.27 -43.91
N THR A 71 5.43 -31.29 -44.62
CA THR A 71 5.50 -31.32 -46.08
C THR A 71 6.50 -32.37 -46.61
N GLN A 72 7.46 -32.87 -45.80
CA GLN A 72 8.45 -33.91 -46.14
C GLN A 72 9.27 -33.70 -47.44
N GLU A 73 9.10 -32.57 -48.13
CA GLU A 73 9.86 -32.20 -49.35
C GLU A 73 11.16 -31.46 -49.03
N THR A 74 11.52 -31.34 -47.75
CA THR A 74 12.72 -30.64 -47.30
C THR A 74 13.93 -31.55 -47.24
N GLY A 75 15.12 -31.04 -47.63
CA GLY A 75 16.35 -31.81 -47.51
C GLY A 75 16.75 -32.07 -46.05
N GLU A 76 17.36 -33.22 -45.77
CA GLU A 76 17.77 -33.66 -44.42
C GLU A 76 18.57 -32.59 -43.64
N VAL A 77 19.44 -31.85 -44.32
CA VAL A 77 20.24 -30.78 -43.71
C VAL A 77 19.36 -29.62 -43.22
N PHE A 78 18.31 -29.28 -43.98
CA PHE A 78 17.38 -28.21 -43.62
C PHE A 78 16.50 -28.62 -42.44
N GLU A 79 16.08 -29.87 -42.37
CA GLU A 79 15.35 -30.41 -41.22
C GLU A 79 16.18 -30.30 -39.94
N ILE A 80 17.44 -30.75 -39.95
CA ILE A 80 18.32 -30.64 -38.77
C ILE A 80 18.48 -29.17 -38.34
N PHE A 81 18.60 -28.24 -39.29
CA PHE A 81 18.66 -26.81 -39.00
C PHE A 81 17.38 -26.31 -38.32
N LEU A 82 16.19 -26.68 -38.83
CA LEU A 82 14.91 -26.33 -38.22
C LEU A 82 14.77 -26.93 -36.81
N PHE A 83 15.23 -28.16 -36.59
CA PHE A 83 15.23 -28.79 -35.27
C PHE A 83 16.08 -27.99 -34.26
N ILE A 84 17.29 -27.61 -34.63
CA ILE A 84 18.16 -26.79 -33.79
C ILE A 84 17.50 -25.44 -33.49
N LEU A 85 16.82 -24.84 -34.48
CA LEU A 85 16.10 -23.58 -34.31
C LEU A 85 14.93 -23.71 -33.32
N ILE A 86 14.14 -24.80 -33.42
CA ILE A 86 13.05 -25.09 -32.46
C ILE A 86 13.61 -25.29 -31.05
N VAL A 87 14.65 -26.11 -30.90
CA VAL A 87 15.24 -26.43 -29.59
C VAL A 87 15.86 -25.19 -28.96
N SER A 88 16.61 -24.40 -29.73
CA SER A 88 17.25 -23.18 -29.22
C SER A 88 16.23 -22.10 -28.85
N GLY A 89 15.20 -21.89 -29.66
CA GLY A 89 14.12 -20.94 -29.36
C GLY A 89 13.36 -21.32 -28.09
N ASN A 90 13.01 -22.60 -27.94
CA ASN A 90 12.33 -23.08 -26.73
C ASN A 90 13.24 -23.03 -25.49
N MET A 91 14.52 -23.38 -25.61
CA MET A 91 15.47 -23.25 -24.50
C MET A 91 15.64 -21.80 -24.04
N TYR A 92 15.80 -20.87 -24.99
CA TYR A 92 15.87 -19.45 -24.70
C TYR A 92 14.62 -18.97 -23.94
N PHE A 93 13.43 -19.32 -24.46
CA PHE A 93 12.16 -18.98 -23.82
C PHE A 93 12.03 -19.56 -22.42
N VAL A 94 12.39 -20.84 -22.21
CA VAL A 94 12.32 -21.49 -20.89
C VAL A 94 13.27 -20.82 -19.90
N ILE A 95 14.51 -20.50 -20.29
CA ILE A 95 15.46 -19.81 -19.40
C ILE A 95 14.94 -18.42 -19.03
N TYR A 96 14.47 -17.66 -20.02
CA TYR A 96 13.90 -16.33 -19.81
C TYR A 96 12.69 -16.40 -18.86
N TRP A 97 11.78 -17.34 -19.11
CA TRP A 97 10.59 -17.57 -18.30
C TRP A 97 10.95 -17.96 -16.87
N ILE A 98 11.89 -18.89 -16.66
CA ILE A 98 12.33 -19.30 -15.31
C ILE A 98 12.89 -18.10 -14.56
N TYR A 99 13.76 -17.30 -15.18
CA TYR A 99 14.37 -16.14 -14.54
C TYR A 99 13.31 -15.15 -14.03
N PHE A 100 12.37 -14.76 -14.91
CA PHE A 100 11.31 -13.81 -14.56
C PHE A 100 10.27 -14.38 -13.59
N MET A 101 9.88 -15.64 -13.75
CA MET A 101 8.96 -16.29 -12.83
C MET A 101 9.56 -16.46 -11.45
N LEU A 102 10.84 -16.83 -11.36
CA LEU A 102 11.54 -16.95 -10.09
C LEU A 102 11.59 -15.61 -9.36
N GLN A 103 11.90 -14.51 -10.05
CA GLN A 103 11.82 -13.16 -9.50
C GLN A 103 10.41 -12.84 -8.98
N ALA A 104 9.37 -13.06 -9.80
CA ALA A 104 7.99 -12.78 -9.40
C ALA A 104 7.51 -13.66 -8.22
N VAL A 105 7.95 -14.92 -8.18
CA VAL A 105 7.68 -15.85 -7.08
C VAL A 105 8.41 -15.41 -5.82
N PHE A 106 9.66 -14.96 -5.89
CA PHE A 106 10.36 -14.40 -4.73
C PHE A 106 9.68 -13.14 -4.21
N ASP A 107 9.20 -12.26 -5.08
CA ASP A 107 8.45 -11.07 -4.68
C ASP A 107 7.13 -11.46 -3.99
N MET A 108 6.36 -12.40 -4.57
CA MET A 108 5.15 -12.93 -3.93
C MET A 108 5.45 -13.66 -2.62
N LEU A 109 6.54 -14.43 -2.56
CA LEU A 109 6.96 -15.16 -1.37
C LEU A 109 7.34 -14.16 -0.27
N SER A 110 8.08 -13.09 -0.59
CA SER A 110 8.39 -12.01 0.36
C SER A 110 7.13 -11.33 0.91
N GLY A 111 6.09 -11.19 0.07
CA GLY A 111 4.77 -10.67 0.43
C GLY A 111 3.87 -11.66 1.18
N MET A 112 4.10 -12.98 1.05
CA MET A 112 3.48 -14.05 1.83
C MET A 112 4.23 -14.37 3.14
N ILE A 113 5.49 -13.92 3.24
CA ILE A 113 6.34 -13.98 4.42
C ILE A 113 5.93 -13.05 5.60
N PRO A 114 4.92 -12.13 5.63
CA PRO A 114 4.53 -11.51 6.90
C PRO A 114 4.05 -12.52 7.95
N MET A 115 3.55 -13.70 7.55
CA MET A 115 3.21 -14.81 8.45
C MET A 115 4.47 -15.52 9.02
N ILE A 116 5.47 -15.76 8.17
CA ILE A 116 6.76 -16.36 8.60
C ILE A 116 7.57 -15.34 9.42
N ARG A 117 7.47 -14.04 9.13
CA ARG A 117 8.09 -12.94 9.88
C ARG A 117 7.43 -12.73 11.26
N LYS A 118 6.15 -13.08 11.44
CA LYS A 118 5.53 -13.20 12.77
C LYS A 118 6.12 -14.34 13.60
N TYR A 119 6.51 -15.44 12.95
CA TYR A 119 7.12 -16.58 13.62
C TYR A 119 8.63 -16.40 13.82
N SER A 120 9.27 -15.66 12.93
CA SER A 120 10.67 -15.24 12.98
C SER A 120 10.74 -13.79 13.48
N GLY A 121 10.41 -13.58 14.75
CA GLY A 121 10.42 -12.28 15.42
C GLY A 121 11.83 -11.68 15.53
N LYS A 122 12.40 -11.26 14.40
CA LYS A 122 13.79 -10.80 14.35
C LYS A 122 14.05 -9.51 13.59
N ASN A 123 13.03 -8.83 13.04
CA ASN A 123 13.24 -7.53 12.39
C ASN A 123 11.97 -6.67 12.41
N ASP A 124 11.44 -6.41 13.58
CA ASP A 124 10.56 -5.27 13.83
C ASP A 124 11.42 -4.00 13.73
N PRO A 125 11.05 -3.00 12.90
CA PRO A 125 11.77 -1.72 12.81
C PRO A 125 11.60 -0.85 14.06
N TYR A 126 10.85 -1.33 15.06
CA TYR A 126 10.70 -0.67 16.35
C TYR A 126 11.90 -1.03 17.22
N PRO A 127 12.55 -0.04 17.85
CA PRO A 127 13.63 -0.31 18.77
C PRO A 127 13.09 -1.17 19.93
N LEU A 128 13.76 -2.31 20.17
CA LEU A 128 13.56 -3.20 21.34
C LEU A 128 13.62 -2.47 22.70
N VAL A 129 14.02 -1.19 22.69
CA VAL A 129 14.01 -0.29 23.84
C VAL A 129 12.63 -0.17 24.48
N ILE A 130 11.53 -0.23 23.71
CA ILE A 130 10.16 -0.13 24.28
C ILE A 130 9.78 -1.40 25.05
N LEU A 131 10.36 -2.56 24.69
CA LEU A 131 10.07 -3.85 25.35
C LEU A 131 10.94 -4.10 26.59
N ASN A 132 11.98 -3.29 26.80
CA ASN A 132 12.89 -3.41 27.93
C ASN A 132 12.58 -2.41 29.06
N GLU A 133 11.47 -1.68 28.95
CA GLU A 133 10.89 -0.99 30.11
C GLU A 133 10.42 -2.07 31.08
N GLU A 134 11.09 -2.13 32.23
CA GLU A 134 10.68 -2.94 33.37
C GLU A 134 9.19 -2.62 33.62
N LYS A 135 8.31 -3.64 33.53
CA LYS A 135 6.86 -3.46 33.62
C LYS A 135 6.53 -2.70 34.90
N VAL A 136 6.39 -1.38 34.82
CA VAL A 136 6.03 -0.55 35.97
C VAL A 136 4.63 -0.98 36.38
N HIS A 137 4.52 -1.43 37.62
CA HIS A 137 3.38 -2.15 38.16
C HIS A 137 2.04 -1.46 37.83
N GLN A 138 1.12 -2.23 37.23
CA GLN A 138 -0.28 -1.86 37.04
C GLN A 138 -0.91 -1.43 38.37
N GLY A 139 -1.46 -0.22 38.40
CA GLY A 139 -2.38 0.18 39.45
C GLY A 139 -3.69 -0.60 39.29
N VAL A 140 -4.02 -1.43 40.27
CA VAL A 140 -5.34 -2.06 40.39
C VAL A 140 -6.18 -1.21 41.32
N PHE A 141 -7.33 -0.73 40.85
CA PHE A 141 -8.36 -0.15 41.71
C PHE A 141 -9.66 -0.94 41.55
N LYS A 142 -10.37 -1.09 42.67
CA LYS A 142 -11.67 -1.77 42.71
C LYS A 142 -12.74 -0.70 42.69
N ASP A 143 -13.61 -0.74 41.68
CA ASP A 143 -14.77 0.13 41.61
C ASP A 143 -15.82 -0.39 42.61
N GLU A 144 -16.17 0.39 43.62
CA GLU A 144 -17.08 -0.06 44.70
C GLU A 144 -18.52 -0.25 44.20
N GLU A 145 -18.90 0.40 43.11
CA GLU A 145 -20.25 0.33 42.54
C GLU A 145 -20.47 -0.91 41.65
N GLU A 146 -19.44 -1.32 40.91
CA GLU A 146 -19.55 -2.36 39.87
C GLU A 146 -18.89 -3.68 40.30
N GLY A 147 -18.06 -3.67 41.34
CA GLY A 147 -17.41 -4.87 41.89
C GLY A 147 -16.27 -5.44 41.04
N ASP A 148 -16.05 -4.89 39.84
CA ASP A 148 -15.06 -5.36 38.87
C ASP A 148 -13.69 -4.67 39.04
N TYR A 149 -12.64 -5.43 38.74
CA TYR A 149 -11.26 -4.95 38.77
C TYR A 149 -10.92 -4.27 37.44
N LYS A 150 -10.62 -2.97 37.48
CA LYS A 150 -10.17 -2.21 36.31
C LYS A 150 -8.65 -1.99 36.39
N PHE A 151 -7.96 -2.32 35.31
CA PHE A 151 -6.50 -2.20 35.19
C PHE A 151 -6.17 -0.95 34.40
N THR A 152 -5.30 -0.10 34.93
CA THR A 152 -4.82 1.09 34.21
C THR A 152 -3.29 1.15 34.23
N LEU A 153 -2.70 1.75 33.19
CA LEU A 153 -1.25 1.91 33.05
C LEU A 153 -0.69 3.10 33.85
N LEU A 154 -1.56 3.85 34.53
CA LEU A 154 -1.16 4.95 35.40
C LEU A 154 -0.62 4.37 36.71
N GLU A 155 0.63 4.70 37.00
CA GLU A 155 1.26 4.42 38.29
C GLU A 155 0.43 5.10 39.38
N LYS A 156 -0.03 4.31 40.37
CA LYS A 156 -0.66 4.87 41.56
C LYS A 156 0.43 5.65 42.28
N THR A 157 0.43 6.98 42.15
CA THR A 157 1.35 7.87 42.85
C THR A 157 1.13 7.75 44.36
N GLN A 158 1.75 6.75 44.98
CA GLN A 158 1.53 6.38 46.37
C GLN A 158 2.43 7.13 47.34
N ASN A 159 3.21 8.13 46.87
CA ASN A 159 4.15 8.90 47.69
C ASN A 159 4.32 10.38 47.29
N ILE A 160 3.32 11.01 46.64
CA ILE A 160 3.19 12.47 46.81
C ILE A 160 2.30 12.65 48.02
N SER A 161 2.94 12.55 49.19
CA SER A 161 2.51 13.37 50.32
C SER A 161 2.29 14.76 49.76
N THR A 162 1.02 15.12 49.74
CA THR A 162 0.42 16.41 49.50
C THR A 162 1.23 17.51 50.18
N LYS A 163 2.37 17.89 49.60
CA LYS A 163 2.84 19.25 49.69
C LYS A 163 1.93 20.00 48.73
N MET A 164 0.68 20.26 49.18
CA MET A 164 -0.07 21.35 48.58
C MET A 164 0.89 22.52 48.65
N ILE A 165 1.35 22.98 47.50
CA ILE A 165 1.88 24.33 47.41
C ILE A 165 0.65 25.17 47.72
N LYS A 166 0.45 25.51 49.00
CA LYS A 166 -0.49 26.54 49.38
C LYS A 166 -0.01 27.78 48.66
N LEU A 167 -0.75 28.19 47.63
CA LEU A 167 -0.55 29.51 47.08
C LEU A 167 -0.94 30.47 48.21
N ASP A 168 0.07 31.16 48.76
CA ASP A 168 -0.15 32.14 49.82
C ASP A 168 -1.20 33.16 49.33
N GLY A 169 -2.32 33.24 50.05
CA GLY A 169 -3.39 34.20 49.79
C GLY A 169 -4.54 33.74 48.90
N ILE A 170 -4.63 32.46 48.53
CA ILE A 170 -5.76 31.92 47.75
C ILE A 170 -6.58 30.96 48.63
N GLU A 171 -7.66 31.47 49.22
CA GLU A 171 -8.55 30.67 50.07
C GLU A 171 -9.70 30.05 49.26
N ASN A 172 -10.13 30.72 48.18
CA ASN A 172 -11.24 30.28 47.34
C ASN A 172 -10.84 30.03 45.88
N LEU A 173 -11.59 29.15 45.21
CA LEU A 173 -11.40 28.84 43.78
C LEU A 173 -11.51 30.10 42.90
N GLU A 174 -12.35 31.04 43.31
CA GLU A 174 -12.54 32.31 42.59
C GLU A 174 -11.29 33.21 42.63
N ASP A 175 -10.57 33.22 43.76
CA ASP A 175 -9.29 33.93 43.88
C ASP A 175 -8.23 33.32 42.94
N LEU A 176 -8.26 32.00 42.75
CA LEU A 176 -7.37 31.30 41.81
C LEU A 176 -7.66 31.72 40.36
N TYR A 177 -8.94 31.83 39.99
CA TYR A 177 -9.35 32.29 38.67
C TYR A 177 -8.95 33.75 38.43
N GLN A 178 -9.10 34.61 39.43
CA GLN A 178 -8.68 36.02 39.34
C GLN A 178 -7.16 36.15 39.21
N ASP A 179 -6.37 35.41 39.99
CA ASP A 179 -4.90 35.46 39.89
C ASP A 179 -4.42 34.89 38.53
N ALA A 180 -5.01 33.79 38.06
CA ALA A 180 -4.71 33.23 36.76
C ALA A 180 -5.05 34.20 35.61
N TYR A 181 -6.20 34.86 35.69
CA TYR A 181 -6.62 35.87 34.71
C TYR A 181 -5.67 37.08 34.73
N LYS A 182 -5.29 37.57 35.91
CA LYS A 182 -4.34 38.68 36.05
C LYS A 182 -2.98 38.33 35.44
N ARG A 183 -2.44 37.14 35.71
CA ARG A 183 -1.19 36.67 35.08
C ARG A 183 -1.30 36.56 33.56
N TYR A 184 -2.46 36.15 33.05
CA TYR A 184 -2.71 36.08 31.61
C TYR A 184 -2.73 37.49 30.99
N VAL A 185 -3.45 38.43 31.60
CA VAL A 185 -3.53 39.83 31.14
C VAL A 185 -2.17 40.53 31.20
N ASP A 186 -1.41 40.38 32.29
CA ASP A 186 -0.06 40.96 32.40
C ASP A 186 0.87 40.40 31.33
N LYS A 187 0.80 39.09 31.05
CA LYS A 187 1.55 38.47 29.95
C LYS A 187 1.12 39.02 28.60
N THR A 188 -0.17 39.27 28.39
CA THR A 188 -0.71 39.82 27.15
C THR A 188 -0.33 41.29 26.96
N ASN A 189 -0.33 42.09 28.03
CA ASN A 189 0.12 43.50 28.02
C ASN A 189 1.63 43.63 27.78
N CYS A 190 2.45 42.73 28.32
CA CYS A 190 3.87 42.65 27.95
C CYS A 190 4.09 42.30 26.47
N THR A 191 3.17 41.54 25.87
CA THR A 191 3.27 41.16 24.44
C THR A 191 2.67 42.24 23.51
N PHE A 192 1.72 43.04 24.01
CA PHE A 192 1.03 44.08 23.23
C PHE A 192 1.77 45.45 23.28
N GLY A 193 2.59 45.68 24.31
CA GLY A 193 3.39 46.90 24.46
C GLY A 193 4.56 47.07 23.47
N GLU A 194 4.94 46.02 22.73
CA GLU A 194 6.02 46.09 21.73
C GLU A 194 5.53 46.36 20.29
N ILE A 195 4.22 46.38 20.01
CA ILE A 195 3.71 46.47 18.62
C ILE A 195 2.82 47.70 18.35
N PHE A 196 2.21 48.37 19.33
CA PHE A 196 1.49 49.64 19.09
C PHE A 196 1.55 50.62 20.28
N PRO A 197 1.93 51.91 20.08
CA PRO A 197 1.87 52.92 21.13
C PRO A 197 0.41 53.31 21.47
N PRO A 198 0.15 53.82 22.69
CA PRO A 198 -1.20 53.92 23.24
C PRO A 198 -2.02 55.01 22.55
N ARG A 199 -3.09 54.60 21.85
CA ARG A 199 -4.19 55.51 21.51
C ARG A 199 -5.09 55.62 22.74
N LYS A 200 -5.11 56.81 23.37
CA LYS A 200 -6.10 57.17 24.39
C LYS A 200 -7.48 57.09 23.76
N ILE A 201 -8.28 56.09 24.14
CA ILE A 201 -9.71 56.06 23.86
C ILE A 201 -10.38 56.34 25.20
N SER A 202 -11.02 57.50 25.29
CA SER A 202 -11.78 57.94 26.47
C SER A 202 -13.08 57.13 26.60
N MET A 203 -13.46 56.89 27.85
CA MET A 203 -14.57 56.05 28.29
C MET A 203 -15.98 56.52 27.84
N GLU A 204 -16.09 57.54 26.99
CA GLU A 204 -17.37 58.05 26.44
C GLU A 204 -17.75 57.42 25.09
N GLU A 205 -16.81 56.78 24.36
CA GLU A 205 -17.10 56.27 23.00
C GLU A 205 -17.71 54.86 22.99
N ILE A 206 -17.56 54.09 24.08
CA ILE A 206 -18.04 52.68 24.16
C ILE A 206 -19.53 52.59 24.54
N ILE A 207 -20.09 53.62 25.17
CA ILE A 207 -21.50 53.61 25.62
C ILE A 207 -22.46 53.91 24.45
N THR A 208 -22.04 54.65 23.43
CA THR A 208 -22.87 54.97 22.26
C THR A 208 -23.02 53.79 21.28
N ASP A 209 -21.99 52.98 21.08
CA ASP A 209 -22.03 51.84 20.13
C ASP A 209 -22.83 50.63 20.64
N THR A 210 -23.14 50.59 21.94
CA THR A 210 -23.91 49.49 22.55
C THR A 210 -25.42 49.76 22.56
N CYS A 211 -25.87 51.01 22.41
CA CYS A 211 -27.31 51.36 22.37
C CYS A 211 -27.90 51.36 20.94
N ASP A 212 -27.09 51.57 19.90
CA ASP A 212 -27.59 51.59 18.51
C ASP A 212 -27.75 50.18 17.88
N ASN A 213 -27.16 49.14 18.48
CA ASN A 213 -27.22 47.76 17.96
C ASN A 213 -28.34 46.88 18.56
N LEU A 214 -29.16 47.40 19.47
CA LEU A 214 -30.32 46.67 20.04
C LEU A 214 -31.69 47.16 19.51
N GLY A 215 -31.72 48.18 18.65
CA GLY A 215 -32.95 48.74 18.07
C GLY A 215 -33.22 48.37 16.60
N ARG A 216 -32.40 47.50 15.98
CA ARG A 216 -32.44 47.23 14.53
C ARG A 216 -32.51 45.74 14.17
N ASN A 217 -33.14 44.94 15.02
CA ASN A 217 -33.48 43.54 14.75
C ASN A 217 -34.81 43.16 15.42
N ASN A 218 -35.88 43.89 15.10
CA ASN A 218 -37.27 43.44 15.16
C ASN A 218 -38.08 44.17 14.09
#